data_AF-A0A8T3VB09-F1
#
_entry.id   AF-A0A8T3VB09-F1
#
_cell.length_a   1.000
_cell.length_b   1.000
_cell.length_c   1.000
_cell.angle_alpha   90.00
_cell.angle_beta   90.00
_cell.angle_gamma   90.00
#
_symmetry.space_group_name_H-M   'P 1'
#
loop_
_entity.id
_entity.type
_entity.pdbx_description
1 polymer ?
#
loop_
_entity_poly.entity_id
_entity_poly.type
_entity_poly.pdbx_seq_one_letter_code
_entity_poly.pdbx_strand_id
1 'polypeptide(L)'
;MVRKRKFAKHFDLAHSLMFSAYPSQYTKALGVPGEFVKRINQRVHLKNGSTGKIDLAYIADPDDKILFERVATALEHQSTPINDTKLSKIGDYDIQLVADENLPTFIVIASHLNEEKSKNLLKRSPSDITKPYFLDLGEENISKRLNSVSRIINSNQHLNIEDALNLGIIVLYTQRNQAYENIEKVLNLYLKVSTKLEFKIEYILYSVITIMIDAYFDDENKYNELINMINDNTSEESKQKFSLEEYLLEDMKYMKEHMEENLAAAKNTIEKQNSELEKQKYEIEKQNNEIEKQNNEIEKQNSELEKQNNEIEKQNSELEKQKYEIEKQNNEIEKANGKIADLEAENQILKEKVNGK
;
A
#
# COMPACT_ATOMS: atom_id res chain seq x y z
N MET A 1 20.38 -15.73 26.67
CA MET A 1 19.57 -14.99 25.67
C MET A 1 18.39 -15.89 25.31
N VAL A 2 17.15 -15.53 25.64
CA VAL A 2 16.00 -16.44 25.53
C VAL A 2 15.53 -16.47 24.07
N ARG A 3 15.65 -17.59 23.34
CA ARG A 3 15.24 -17.70 21.92
C ARG A 3 13.70 -17.81 21.76
N LYS A 4 12.92 -17.23 22.68
CA LYS A 4 11.46 -17.25 22.65
C LYS A 4 10.92 -16.07 21.85
N ARG A 5 10.71 -16.27 20.54
CA ARG A 5 9.72 -15.56 19.69
C ARG A 5 9.74 -15.95 18.19
N LYS A 6 10.62 -16.85 17.75
CA LYS A 6 10.88 -17.06 16.31
C LYS A 6 10.25 -18.31 15.67
N PHE A 7 9.55 -19.17 16.42
CA PHE A 7 9.08 -20.46 15.88
C PHE A 7 8.26 -20.33 14.60
N ALA A 8 7.28 -19.41 14.55
CA ALA A 8 6.47 -19.18 13.35
C ALA A 8 7.35 -18.77 12.15
N LYS A 9 8.31 -17.85 12.35
CA LYS A 9 9.23 -17.42 11.30
C LYS A 9 10.12 -18.56 10.78
N HIS A 10 10.63 -19.39 11.70
CA HIS A 10 11.43 -20.57 11.34
C HIS A 10 10.59 -21.61 10.59
N PHE A 11 9.36 -21.85 11.05
CA PHE A 11 8.41 -22.72 10.37
C PHE A 11 8.14 -22.21 8.95
N ASP A 12 7.82 -20.93 8.79
CA ASP A 12 7.54 -20.33 7.48
C ASP A 12 8.75 -20.44 6.55
N LEU A 13 9.96 -20.18 7.06
CA LEU A 13 11.19 -20.31 6.28
C LEU A 13 11.43 -21.76 5.84
N ALA A 14 11.36 -22.72 6.76
CA ALA A 14 11.55 -24.13 6.48
C ALA A 14 10.48 -24.69 5.52
N HIS A 15 9.22 -24.30 5.72
CA HIS A 15 8.11 -24.63 4.83
C HIS A 15 8.35 -24.08 3.42
N SER A 16 8.69 -22.79 3.32
CA SER A 16 8.96 -22.11 2.05
C SER A 16 10.10 -22.76 1.29
N LEU A 17 11.17 -23.16 1.98
CA LEU A 17 12.32 -23.84 1.38
C LEU A 17 11.89 -25.16 0.71
N MET A 18 11.13 -26.00 1.41
CA MET A 18 10.66 -27.28 0.83
C MET A 18 9.67 -27.07 -0.31
N PHE A 19 8.69 -26.18 -0.13
CA PHE A 19 7.66 -25.91 -1.14
C PHE A 19 8.25 -25.26 -2.40
N SER A 20 9.11 -24.24 -2.26
CA SER A 20 9.73 -23.58 -3.41
C SER A 20 10.66 -24.52 -4.19
N ALA A 21 11.37 -25.41 -3.50
CA ALA A 21 12.27 -26.36 -4.14
C ALA A 21 11.54 -27.47 -4.89
N TYR A 22 10.45 -27.99 -4.32
CA TYR A 22 9.73 -29.17 -4.82
C TYR A 22 8.20 -29.05 -4.63
N PRO A 23 7.51 -28.08 -5.27
CA PRO A 23 6.13 -27.74 -4.92
C PRO A 23 5.15 -28.91 -5.14
N SER A 24 5.30 -29.65 -6.24
CA SER A 24 4.43 -30.83 -6.53
C SER A 24 4.70 -31.99 -5.58
N GLN A 25 5.97 -32.37 -5.40
CA GLN A 25 6.35 -33.49 -4.52
C GLN A 25 6.05 -33.18 -3.06
N TYR A 26 6.25 -31.93 -2.63
CA TYR A 26 5.96 -31.49 -1.27
C TYR A 26 4.45 -31.47 -1.01
N THR A 27 3.64 -30.96 -1.95
CA THR A 27 2.16 -30.99 -1.84
C THR A 27 1.65 -32.43 -1.71
N LYS A 28 2.18 -33.33 -2.54
CA LYS A 28 1.86 -34.77 -2.48
C LYS A 28 2.34 -35.42 -1.19
N ALA A 29 3.56 -35.12 -0.76
CA ALA A 29 4.10 -35.61 0.51
C ALA A 29 3.25 -35.15 1.70
N LEU A 30 2.82 -33.88 1.75
CA LEU A 30 1.91 -33.39 2.79
C LEU A 30 0.57 -34.15 2.82
N GLY A 31 0.15 -34.74 1.70
CA GLY A 31 -1.12 -35.44 1.57
C GLY A 31 -2.30 -34.48 1.42
N VAL A 32 -2.05 -33.28 0.91
CA VAL A 32 -3.09 -32.29 0.59
C VAL A 32 -3.86 -32.79 -0.64
N PRO A 33 -5.21 -32.72 -0.65
CA PRO A 33 -5.99 -33.15 -1.81
C PRO A 33 -5.71 -32.25 -3.02
N GLY A 34 -5.37 -32.88 -4.14
CA GLY A 34 -5.13 -32.21 -5.43
C GLY A 34 -3.67 -32.25 -5.89
N GLU A 35 -3.41 -31.66 -7.05
CA GLU A 35 -2.10 -31.58 -7.68
C GLU A 35 -1.66 -30.12 -7.82
N PHE A 36 -0.38 -29.84 -7.54
CA PHE A 36 0.18 -28.51 -7.79
C PHE A 36 0.34 -28.28 -9.29
N VAL A 37 -0.28 -27.21 -9.78
CA VAL A 37 -0.27 -26.77 -11.18
C VAL A 37 0.37 -25.39 -11.25
N LYS A 38 1.42 -25.24 -12.07
CA LYS A 38 2.02 -23.95 -12.44
C LYS A 38 1.79 -23.67 -13.92
N ARG A 39 1.06 -22.61 -14.22
CA ARG A 39 0.85 -22.08 -15.59
C ARG A 39 1.62 -20.77 -15.72
N ILE A 40 2.41 -20.66 -16.77
CA ILE A 40 3.25 -19.48 -17.05
C ILE A 40 2.69 -18.81 -18.32
N ASN A 41 2.74 -17.48 -18.39
CA ASN A 41 2.33 -16.66 -19.53
C ASN A 41 0.85 -16.83 -19.93
N GLN A 42 -0.04 -17.09 -18.96
CA GLN A 42 -1.46 -17.25 -19.22
C GLN A 42 -2.08 -15.91 -19.64
N ARG A 43 -2.71 -15.87 -20.82
CA ARG A 43 -3.37 -14.67 -21.33
C ARG A 43 -4.63 -14.37 -20.51
N VAL A 44 -4.76 -13.15 -20.02
CA VAL A 44 -5.92 -12.66 -19.26
C VAL A 44 -6.45 -11.36 -19.82
N HIS A 45 -7.74 -11.10 -19.63
CA HIS A 45 -8.37 -9.84 -20.01
C HIS A 45 -8.39 -8.90 -18.80
N LEU A 46 -7.84 -7.72 -18.96
CA LEU A 46 -7.76 -6.69 -17.91
C LEU A 46 -9.04 -5.83 -17.93
N LYS A 47 -9.35 -5.18 -16.80
CA LYS A 47 -10.56 -4.33 -16.64
C LYS A 47 -10.64 -3.19 -17.67
N ASN A 48 -9.52 -2.77 -18.24
CA ASN A 48 -9.45 -1.74 -19.28
C ASN A 48 -9.67 -2.30 -20.71
N GLY A 49 -10.07 -3.57 -20.86
CA GLY A 49 -10.32 -4.21 -22.16
C GLY A 49 -9.08 -4.72 -22.88
N SER A 50 -7.87 -4.51 -22.33
CA SER A 50 -6.62 -5.02 -22.90
C SER A 50 -6.35 -6.47 -22.47
N THR A 51 -5.47 -7.16 -23.19
CA THR A 51 -5.00 -8.51 -22.82
C THR A 51 -3.64 -8.43 -22.15
N GLY A 52 -3.52 -8.95 -20.92
CA GLY A 52 -2.26 -9.16 -20.20
C GLY A 52 -1.81 -10.62 -20.22
N LYS A 53 -0.63 -10.88 -19.66
CA LYS A 53 -0.14 -12.23 -19.33
C LYS A 53 0.10 -12.31 -17.83
N ILE A 54 -0.25 -13.44 -17.23
CA ILE A 54 0.03 -13.72 -15.81
C ILE A 54 0.57 -15.13 -15.64
N ASP A 55 1.42 -15.29 -14.65
CA ASP A 55 1.83 -16.59 -14.14
C ASP A 55 0.91 -16.95 -12.97
N LEU A 56 0.48 -18.21 -12.91
CA LEU A 56 -0.49 -18.72 -11.96
C LEU A 56 -0.02 -20.04 -11.41
N ALA A 57 0.11 -20.14 -10.09
CA ALA A 57 0.32 -21.39 -9.38
C ALA A 57 -0.88 -21.67 -8.47
N TYR A 58 -1.45 -22.89 -8.54
CA TYR A 58 -2.59 -23.30 -7.73
C TYR A 58 -2.61 -24.82 -7.54
N ILE A 59 -3.48 -25.31 -6.65
CA ILE A 59 -3.76 -26.74 -6.48
C ILE A 59 -5.06 -27.08 -7.23
N ALA A 60 -5.02 -28.08 -8.10
CA ALA A 60 -6.16 -28.56 -8.89
C ALA A 60 -6.68 -29.91 -8.36
N ASP A 61 -7.96 -30.21 -8.53
CA ASP A 61 -8.49 -31.56 -8.30
C ASP A 61 -7.93 -32.52 -9.38
N PRO A 62 -7.78 -33.84 -9.14
CA PRO A 62 -7.44 -34.84 -10.16
C PRO A 62 -8.15 -34.73 -11.53
N ASP A 63 -9.33 -34.11 -11.62
CA ASP A 63 -10.02 -33.82 -12.88
C ASP A 63 -9.53 -32.54 -13.61
N ASP A 64 -8.40 -31.96 -13.19
CA ASP A 64 -7.82 -30.68 -13.66
C ASP A 64 -8.79 -29.48 -13.53
N LYS A 65 -9.80 -29.65 -12.67
CA LYS A 65 -10.70 -28.57 -12.25
C LYS A 65 -10.00 -27.79 -11.16
N ILE A 66 -9.90 -26.48 -11.37
CA ILE A 66 -9.46 -25.57 -10.32
C ILE A 66 -10.39 -25.78 -9.13
N LEU A 67 -9.80 -25.99 -7.94
CA LEU A 67 -10.50 -26.10 -6.67
C LEU A 67 -11.13 -24.75 -6.29
N PHE A 68 -12.03 -24.19 -7.10
CA PHE A 68 -12.77 -22.98 -6.76
C PHE A 68 -13.83 -23.24 -5.68
N GLU A 69 -14.23 -24.49 -5.50
CA GLU A 69 -15.21 -24.93 -4.51
C GLU A 69 -14.57 -25.41 -3.19
N ARG A 70 -13.24 -25.31 -3.06
CA ARG A 70 -12.50 -25.65 -1.84
C ARG A 70 -11.46 -24.58 -1.56
N VAL A 71 -11.73 -23.74 -0.56
CA VAL A 71 -10.88 -22.62 -0.12
C VAL A 71 -9.46 -23.11 0.17
N ALA A 72 -8.47 -22.57 -0.54
CA ALA A 72 -7.07 -22.71 -0.17
C ALA A 72 -6.81 -21.80 1.02
N THR A 73 -6.58 -22.41 2.18
CA THR A 73 -6.35 -21.72 3.45
C THR A 73 -4.86 -21.50 3.68
N ALA A 74 -4.51 -20.31 4.15
CA ALA A 74 -3.20 -19.98 4.66
C ALA A 74 -2.75 -20.98 5.73
N LEU A 75 -1.53 -21.50 5.60
CA LEU A 75 -0.86 -22.27 6.63
C LEU A 75 -0.28 -21.30 7.67
N GLU A 76 -1.13 -20.73 8.52
CA GLU A 76 -0.65 -20.05 9.72
C GLU A 76 -0.59 -21.09 10.86
N HIS A 77 0.61 -21.49 11.27
CA HIS A 77 0.78 -22.31 12.46
C HIS A 77 0.49 -21.46 13.70
N GLN A 78 -0.73 -21.52 14.24
CA GLN A 78 -1.03 -20.95 15.54
C GLN A 78 -0.59 -21.90 16.67
N SER A 79 0.25 -21.41 17.59
CA SER A 79 0.71 -22.18 18.75
C SER A 79 -0.34 -22.33 19.87
N THR A 80 -1.55 -21.80 19.67
CA THR A 80 -2.67 -21.86 20.62
C THR A 80 -3.99 -22.01 19.86
N PRO A 81 -4.92 -22.88 20.29
CA PRO A 81 -6.23 -23.01 19.67
C PRO A 81 -7.02 -21.70 19.75
N ILE A 82 -7.60 -21.26 18.63
CA ILE A 82 -8.61 -20.19 18.63
C ILE A 82 -9.85 -20.74 19.33
N ASN A 83 -10.07 -20.33 20.57
CA ASN A 83 -11.25 -20.70 21.34
C ASN A 83 -12.33 -19.64 21.15
N ASP A 84 -12.81 -19.50 19.91
CA ASP A 84 -13.86 -18.53 19.58
C ASP A 84 -15.06 -19.24 18.95
N THR A 85 -16.25 -19.00 19.51
CA THR A 85 -17.49 -19.70 19.13
C THR A 85 -18.27 -18.98 18.03
N LYS A 86 -17.82 -17.78 17.61
CA LYS A 86 -18.37 -17.05 16.47
C LYS A 86 -17.27 -16.29 15.72
N LEU A 87 -16.81 -16.83 14.61
CA LEU A 87 -16.22 -16.01 13.55
C LEU A 87 -17.32 -15.13 12.95
N SER A 88 -17.45 -13.90 13.43
CA SER A 88 -18.43 -12.95 12.91
C SER A 88 -18.02 -12.47 11.51
N LYS A 89 -18.75 -12.94 10.49
CA LYS A 89 -18.88 -12.45 9.09
C LYS A 89 -17.67 -11.73 8.49
N ILE A 90 -17.12 -12.28 7.40
CA ILE A 90 -16.33 -11.52 6.42
C ILE A 90 -17.22 -11.34 5.18
N GLY A 91 -17.46 -10.08 4.79
CA GLY A 91 -18.58 -9.62 3.94
C GLY A 91 -18.46 -9.82 2.42
N ASP A 92 -19.18 -8.96 1.68
CA ASP A 92 -19.41 -8.98 0.22
C ASP A 92 -18.19 -8.51 -0.61
N TYR A 93 -17.24 -9.40 -0.96
CA TYR A 93 -16.07 -9.04 -1.78
C TYR A 93 -15.85 -9.91 -3.03
N ASP A 94 -15.45 -9.21 -4.11
CA ASP A 94 -14.75 -9.65 -5.34
C ASP A 94 -13.26 -9.95 -5.05
N ILE A 95 -12.67 -10.99 -5.68
CA ILE A 95 -11.27 -11.40 -5.42
C ILE A 95 -10.45 -11.56 -6.71
N GLN A 96 -9.37 -10.79 -6.82
CA GLN A 96 -8.29 -10.79 -7.84
C GLN A 96 -7.03 -10.16 -7.18
N LEU A 97 -5.75 -10.48 -7.42
CA LEU A 97 -4.92 -11.37 -8.27
C LEU A 97 -3.51 -11.45 -7.56
N VAL A 98 -2.46 -12.16 -8.01
CA VAL A 98 -1.38 -11.63 -8.89
C VAL A 98 -0.19 -12.62 -8.96
N ALA A 99 0.51 -12.53 -10.09
CA ALA A 99 1.64 -13.29 -10.59
C ALA A 99 2.92 -13.34 -9.75
N ASP A 100 3.63 -14.44 -10.01
CA ASP A 100 4.91 -14.93 -9.50
C ASP A 100 6.12 -14.17 -10.08
N GLU A 101 7.15 -13.98 -9.25
CA GLU A 101 8.57 -14.09 -9.66
C GLU A 101 9.43 -14.70 -8.52
N ASN A 102 9.02 -14.63 -7.25
CA ASN A 102 9.72 -15.22 -6.07
C ASN A 102 8.77 -15.43 -4.86
N LEU A 103 7.78 -16.35 -4.92
CA LEU A 103 6.79 -16.46 -3.84
C LEU A 103 7.33 -17.11 -2.53
N PRO A 104 7.45 -16.38 -1.40
CA PRO A 104 8.02 -16.85 -0.12
C PRO A 104 6.94 -17.24 0.92
N THR A 105 5.86 -17.90 0.46
CA THR A 105 4.61 -18.26 1.15
C THR A 105 3.60 -17.13 1.39
N PHE A 106 2.42 -17.26 0.79
CA PHE A 106 1.07 -17.13 1.39
C PHE A 106 0.05 -17.59 0.34
N ILE A 107 -0.60 -18.75 0.53
CA ILE A 107 -1.74 -19.12 -0.32
C ILE A 107 -3.02 -18.75 0.41
N VAL A 108 -3.72 -17.72 -0.08
CA VAL A 108 -5.15 -17.51 0.17
C VAL A 108 -5.83 -17.53 -1.20
N ILE A 109 -6.63 -18.57 -1.47
CA ILE A 109 -7.56 -18.56 -2.60
C ILE A 109 -8.95 -18.39 -2.01
N ALA A 110 -9.55 -17.24 -2.29
CA ALA A 110 -10.99 -17.10 -2.21
C ALA A 110 -11.51 -16.64 -3.59
N SER A 111 -12.67 -17.15 -3.99
CA SER A 111 -13.34 -16.84 -5.25
C SER A 111 -14.82 -16.64 -5.00
N HIS A 112 -15.50 -15.80 -5.81
CA HIS A 112 -16.96 -15.68 -5.77
C HIS A 112 -17.60 -15.78 -7.17
N LEU A 113 -18.61 -16.68 -7.22
CA LEU A 113 -19.83 -16.82 -8.02
C LEU A 113 -19.91 -16.38 -9.50
N ASN A 114 -20.28 -17.35 -10.36
CA ASN A 114 -21.56 -17.20 -11.06
C ASN A 114 -22.34 -18.53 -11.16
N GLU A 115 -23.62 -18.41 -10.84
CA GLU A 115 -24.64 -19.45 -10.77
C GLU A 115 -25.07 -19.87 -12.18
N GLU A 116 -24.98 -21.16 -12.51
CA GLU A 116 -25.98 -21.82 -13.37
C GLU A 116 -25.75 -23.33 -13.52
N LYS A 117 -24.56 -23.86 -13.17
CA LYS A 117 -24.22 -25.28 -13.40
C LYS A 117 -24.16 -26.21 -12.17
N SER A 118 -24.48 -25.75 -10.96
CA SER A 118 -24.29 -26.55 -9.73
C SER A 118 -25.59 -27.02 -9.03
N LYS A 119 -26.77 -26.88 -9.66
CA LYS A 119 -28.06 -27.08 -8.95
C LYS A 119 -28.34 -28.49 -8.40
N ASN A 120 -27.60 -29.53 -8.78
CA ASN A 120 -27.98 -30.91 -8.41
C ASN A 120 -26.96 -31.73 -7.59
N LEU A 121 -25.79 -31.20 -7.21
CA LEU A 121 -24.75 -32.06 -6.60
C LEU A 121 -24.39 -31.82 -5.13
N LEU A 122 -24.78 -30.71 -4.48
CA LEU A 122 -24.37 -30.50 -3.08
C LEU A 122 -25.44 -29.76 -2.26
N LYS A 123 -26.33 -30.52 -1.59
CA LYS A 123 -27.00 -30.04 -0.38
C LYS A 123 -25.97 -30.01 0.77
N ARG A 124 -25.08 -29.02 0.79
CA ARG A 124 -24.22 -28.72 1.95
C ARG A 124 -24.21 -27.22 2.22
N SER A 125 -24.16 -26.86 3.50
CA SER A 125 -24.41 -25.50 3.99
C SER A 125 -23.23 -24.57 3.68
N PRO A 126 -23.44 -23.28 3.38
CA PRO A 126 -22.38 -22.27 3.25
C PRO A 126 -21.38 -22.22 4.41
N SER A 127 -21.77 -22.68 5.61
CA SER A 127 -20.90 -22.80 6.79
C SER A 127 -19.77 -23.83 6.65
N ASP A 128 -19.87 -24.77 5.69
CA ASP A 128 -18.86 -25.80 5.47
C ASP A 128 -17.71 -25.31 4.57
N ILE A 129 -17.93 -24.23 3.81
CA ILE A 129 -16.99 -23.67 2.82
C ILE A 129 -16.00 -22.70 3.46
N THR A 130 -16.32 -22.12 4.62
CA THR A 130 -15.56 -21.03 5.28
C THR A 130 -14.65 -21.47 6.42
N LYS A 131 -14.37 -22.76 6.59
CA LYS A 131 -13.44 -23.20 7.64
C LYS A 131 -12.00 -23.07 7.16
N PRO A 132 -11.16 -22.22 7.80
CA PRO A 132 -9.73 -22.28 7.57
C PRO A 132 -9.22 -23.67 7.90
N TYR A 133 -8.60 -24.34 6.93
CA TYR A 133 -7.87 -25.58 7.14
C TYR A 133 -6.49 -25.26 7.73
N PHE A 134 -6.35 -25.44 9.03
CA PHE A 134 -5.05 -25.58 9.67
C PHE A 134 -4.51 -26.97 9.34
N LEU A 135 -3.35 -27.06 8.68
CA LEU A 135 -2.70 -28.35 8.48
C LEU A 135 -1.94 -28.72 9.76
N ASP A 136 -2.65 -29.33 10.71
CA ASP A 136 -2.01 -30.12 11.76
C ASP A 136 -2.00 -31.57 11.28
N LEU A 137 -0.80 -32.11 11.04
CA LEU A 137 -0.66 -33.51 10.64
C LEU A 137 -1.00 -34.45 11.80
N GLY A 138 -0.83 -34.02 13.05
CA GLY A 138 -1.04 -34.82 14.25
C GLY A 138 0.02 -35.92 14.46
N GLU A 139 0.18 -36.34 15.70
CA GLU A 139 1.23 -37.28 16.12
C GLU A 139 1.15 -38.63 15.40
N GLU A 140 -0.05 -39.13 15.11
CA GLU A 140 -0.26 -40.39 14.40
C GLU A 140 0.32 -40.35 12.98
N ASN A 141 0.11 -39.23 12.27
CA ASN A 141 0.63 -39.03 10.92
C ASN A 141 2.15 -38.93 10.94
N ILE A 142 2.71 -38.15 11.87
CA ILE A 142 4.16 -38.03 12.07
C ILE A 142 4.78 -39.41 12.35
N SER A 143 4.17 -40.20 13.24
CA SER A 143 4.61 -41.55 13.55
C SER A 143 4.54 -42.50 12.34
N LYS A 144 3.47 -42.41 11.54
CA LYS A 144 3.33 -43.20 10.30
C LYS A 144 4.42 -42.84 9.28
N ARG A 145 4.70 -41.55 9.08
CA ARG A 145 5.78 -41.09 8.18
C ARG A 145 7.14 -41.58 8.66
N LEU A 146 7.44 -41.42 9.95
CA LEU A 146 8.70 -41.85 10.53
C LEU A 146 8.91 -43.35 10.37
N ASN A 147 7.88 -44.15 10.63
CA ASN A 147 7.92 -45.60 10.41
C ASN A 147 8.10 -45.98 8.94
N SER A 148 7.43 -45.27 8.03
CA SER A 148 7.53 -45.50 6.58
C SER A 148 8.95 -45.23 6.09
N VAL A 149 9.46 -44.03 6.35
CA VAL A 149 10.81 -43.61 5.93
C VAL A 149 11.89 -44.49 6.57
N SER A 150 11.75 -44.83 7.87
CA SER A 150 12.67 -45.73 8.56
C SER A 150 12.72 -47.11 7.90
N ARG A 151 11.58 -47.69 7.47
CA ARG A 151 11.57 -48.97 6.75
C ARG A 151 12.31 -48.88 5.41
N ILE A 152 12.05 -47.84 4.63
CA ILE A 152 12.69 -47.63 3.32
C ILE A 152 14.21 -47.53 3.50
N ILE A 153 14.68 -46.68 4.41
CA ILE A 153 16.10 -46.46 4.68
C ILE A 153 16.78 -47.73 5.19
N ASN A 154 16.18 -48.42 6.17
CA ASN A 154 16.77 -49.65 6.73
C ASN A 154 16.76 -50.82 5.74
N SER A 155 15.88 -50.80 4.74
CA SER A 155 15.87 -51.78 3.64
C SER A 155 16.88 -51.48 2.53
N ASN A 156 17.72 -50.43 2.68
CA ASN A 156 18.68 -49.95 1.69
C ASN A 156 18.04 -49.58 0.34
N GLN A 157 16.75 -49.23 0.33
CA GLN A 157 16.08 -48.74 -0.87
C GLN A 157 16.49 -47.29 -1.17
N HIS A 158 16.40 -46.92 -2.45
CA HIS A 158 16.62 -45.54 -2.88
C HIS A 158 15.47 -44.66 -2.38
N LEU A 159 15.81 -43.55 -1.72
CA LEU A 159 14.84 -42.57 -1.24
C LEU A 159 14.41 -41.68 -2.41
N ASN A 160 13.15 -41.74 -2.83
CA ASN A 160 12.65 -40.75 -3.78
C ASN A 160 12.48 -39.38 -3.08
N ILE A 161 12.19 -38.34 -3.87
CA ILE A 161 12.07 -36.97 -3.35
C ILE A 161 10.94 -36.85 -2.30
N GLU A 162 9.79 -37.50 -2.51
CA GLU A 162 8.65 -37.45 -1.56
C GLU A 162 9.02 -38.09 -0.21
N ASP A 163 9.71 -39.24 -0.25
CA ASP A 163 10.22 -39.95 0.93
C ASP A 163 11.31 -39.14 1.65
N ALA A 164 12.16 -38.43 0.91
CA ALA A 164 13.15 -37.52 1.49
C ALA A 164 12.49 -36.31 2.16
N LEU A 165 11.53 -35.67 1.49
CA LEU A 165 10.78 -34.53 2.04
C LEU A 165 10.02 -34.89 3.32
N ASN A 166 9.61 -36.15 3.49
CA ASN A 166 9.00 -36.61 4.73
C ASN A 166 9.90 -36.44 5.95
N LEU A 167 11.24 -36.51 5.82
CA LEU A 167 12.15 -36.19 6.92
C LEU A 167 12.00 -34.73 7.37
N GLY A 168 11.94 -33.81 6.41
CA GLY A 168 11.69 -32.39 6.68
C GLY A 168 10.28 -32.12 7.25
N ILE A 169 9.25 -32.76 6.70
CA ILE A 169 7.86 -32.64 7.18
C ILE A 169 7.73 -33.11 8.64
N ILE A 170 8.37 -34.23 9.01
CA ILE A 170 8.36 -34.74 10.39
C ILE A 170 8.92 -33.68 11.35
N VAL A 171 10.07 -33.10 11.02
CA VAL A 171 10.74 -32.09 11.85
C VAL A 171 9.96 -30.78 11.90
N LEU A 172 9.30 -30.41 10.80
CA LEU A 172 8.50 -29.21 10.70
C LEU A 172 7.20 -29.28 11.54
N TYR A 173 6.50 -30.42 11.48
CA TYR A 173 5.16 -30.60 12.08
C TYR A 173 5.14 -31.42 13.38
N THR A 174 6.29 -31.81 13.92
CA THR A 174 6.35 -32.45 15.25
C THR A 174 5.85 -31.50 16.34
N GLN A 175 5.19 -32.02 17.38
CA GLN A 175 4.81 -31.20 18.53
C GLN A 175 6.03 -30.87 19.41
N ARG A 176 6.00 -29.72 20.10
CA ARG A 176 7.13 -29.23 20.94
C ARG A 176 7.60 -30.23 22.01
N ASN A 177 6.67 -30.94 22.64
CA ASN A 177 6.93 -31.96 23.65
C ASN A 177 7.65 -33.21 23.08
N GLN A 178 7.49 -33.49 21.79
CA GLN A 178 8.10 -34.63 21.07
C GLN A 178 9.24 -34.21 20.14
N ALA A 179 9.51 -32.90 20.00
CA ALA A 179 10.46 -32.37 19.04
C ALA A 179 11.86 -32.97 19.23
N TYR A 180 12.31 -33.15 20.47
CA TYR A 180 13.59 -33.80 20.77
C TYR A 180 13.68 -35.20 20.14
N GLU A 181 12.77 -36.08 20.54
CA GLU A 181 12.78 -37.48 20.11
C GLU A 181 12.62 -37.61 18.59
N ASN A 182 11.71 -36.82 17.99
CA ASN A 182 11.45 -36.91 16.56
C ASN A 182 12.60 -36.32 15.72
N ILE A 183 13.20 -35.20 16.13
CA ILE A 183 14.34 -34.60 15.43
C ILE A 183 15.57 -35.50 15.53
N GLU A 184 15.86 -36.07 16.70
CA GLU A 184 16.96 -37.02 16.87
C GLU A 184 16.78 -38.28 16.00
N LYS A 185 15.57 -38.84 15.94
CA LYS A 185 15.26 -39.97 15.05
C LYS A 185 15.42 -39.59 13.57
N VAL A 186 14.96 -38.40 13.17
CA VAL A 186 15.14 -37.91 11.79
C VAL A 186 16.61 -37.70 11.46
N LEU A 187 17.40 -37.12 12.36
CA LEU A 187 18.84 -36.96 12.18
C LEU A 187 19.49 -38.33 11.96
N ASN A 188 19.25 -39.30 12.84
CA ASN A 188 19.80 -40.65 12.70
C ASN A 188 19.42 -41.33 11.37
N LEU A 189 18.24 -41.04 10.83
CA LEU A 189 17.84 -41.51 9.50
C LEU A 189 18.58 -40.75 8.40
N TYR A 190 18.67 -39.42 8.50
CA TYR A 190 19.42 -38.56 7.59
C TYR A 190 20.90 -38.98 7.50
N LEU A 191 21.55 -39.29 8.62
CA LEU A 191 22.94 -39.78 8.67
C LEU A 191 23.17 -41.00 7.76
N LYS A 192 22.18 -41.89 7.65
CA LYS A 192 22.29 -43.12 6.84
C LYS A 192 22.16 -42.86 5.34
N VAL A 193 21.60 -41.72 4.95
CA VAL A 193 21.26 -41.43 3.55
C VAL A 193 21.93 -40.18 2.99
N SER A 194 22.47 -39.28 3.82
CA SER A 194 22.96 -37.95 3.40
C SER A 194 23.95 -38.05 2.23
N THR A 195 24.92 -38.96 2.30
CA THR A 195 25.91 -39.23 1.25
C THR A 195 25.34 -39.76 -0.08
N LYS A 196 24.08 -40.21 -0.09
CA LYS A 196 23.38 -40.75 -1.28
C LYS A 196 22.38 -39.76 -1.86
N LEU A 197 22.14 -38.63 -1.18
CA LEU A 197 21.19 -37.61 -1.62
C LEU A 197 21.81 -36.75 -2.72
N GLU A 198 20.99 -36.30 -3.66
CA GLU A 198 21.38 -35.24 -4.57
C GLU A 198 21.55 -33.92 -3.80
N PHE A 199 22.50 -33.10 -4.23
CA PHE A 199 22.83 -31.83 -3.60
C PHE A 199 21.59 -30.98 -3.26
N LYS A 200 20.64 -30.85 -4.19
CA LYS A 200 19.45 -30.01 -3.99
C LYS A 200 18.58 -30.49 -2.82
N ILE A 201 18.36 -31.80 -2.65
CA ILE A 201 17.53 -32.31 -1.54
C ILE A 201 18.33 -32.40 -0.24
N GLU A 202 19.62 -32.72 -0.30
CA GLU A 202 20.53 -32.65 0.87
C GLU A 202 20.52 -31.25 1.47
N TYR A 203 20.76 -30.22 0.64
CA TYR A 203 20.71 -28.81 1.02
C TYR A 203 19.39 -28.46 1.72
N ILE A 204 18.25 -28.81 1.12
CA ILE A 204 16.93 -28.48 1.68
C ILE A 204 16.71 -29.15 3.03
N LEU A 205 17.06 -30.44 3.17
CA LEU A 205 16.93 -31.14 4.45
C LEU A 205 17.87 -30.58 5.51
N TYR A 206 19.12 -30.28 5.15
CA TYR A 206 20.07 -29.62 6.05
C TYR A 206 19.54 -28.29 6.56
N SER A 207 19.07 -27.42 5.67
CA SER A 207 18.53 -26.11 6.02
C SER A 207 17.30 -26.25 6.92
N VAL A 208 16.32 -27.08 6.55
CA VAL A 208 15.09 -27.29 7.32
C VAL A 208 15.38 -27.83 8.71
N ILE A 209 16.22 -28.86 8.82
CA ILE A 209 16.52 -29.46 10.12
C ILE A 209 17.29 -28.46 11.00
N THR A 210 18.26 -27.74 10.45
CA THR A 210 19.03 -26.70 11.17
C THR A 210 18.11 -25.58 11.68
N ILE A 211 17.24 -25.05 10.82
CA ILE A 211 16.24 -24.04 11.14
C ILE A 211 15.33 -24.51 12.28
N MET A 212 14.86 -25.75 12.20
CA MET A 212 13.94 -26.29 13.22
C MET A 212 14.65 -26.65 14.52
N ILE A 213 15.94 -27.03 14.49
CA ILE A 213 16.75 -27.16 15.70
C ILE A 213 16.84 -25.79 16.40
N ASP A 214 17.13 -24.71 15.68
CA ASP A 214 17.11 -23.36 16.28
C ASP A 214 15.72 -22.96 16.81
N ALA A 215 14.65 -23.42 16.16
CA ALA A 215 13.28 -23.12 16.57
C ALA A 215 12.82 -23.84 17.85
N TYR A 216 13.30 -25.07 18.09
CA TYR A 216 12.84 -25.92 19.20
C TYR A 216 13.75 -25.95 20.42
N PHE A 217 15.07 -25.82 20.25
CA PHE A 217 16.02 -26.09 21.34
C PHE A 217 16.67 -24.83 21.90
N ASP A 218 16.17 -24.40 23.07
CA ASP A 218 16.80 -23.36 23.89
C ASP A 218 17.98 -23.89 24.75
N ASP A 219 18.06 -25.21 24.96
CA ASP A 219 19.13 -25.85 25.75
C ASP A 219 20.43 -25.92 24.92
N GLU A 220 21.47 -25.25 25.39
CA GLU A 220 22.73 -25.07 24.65
C GLU A 220 23.47 -26.39 24.40
N ASN A 221 23.46 -27.31 25.37
CA ASN A 221 24.13 -28.60 25.22
C ASN A 221 23.46 -29.44 24.14
N LYS A 222 22.12 -29.55 24.20
CA LYS A 222 21.34 -30.31 23.22
C LYS A 222 21.35 -29.65 21.84
N TYR A 223 21.27 -28.33 21.79
CA TYR A 223 21.41 -27.59 20.55
C TYR A 223 22.75 -27.91 19.87
N ASN A 224 23.86 -27.79 20.60
CA ASN A 224 25.19 -28.07 20.07
C ASN A 224 25.36 -29.53 19.65
N GLU A 225 24.81 -30.49 20.42
CA GLU A 225 24.79 -31.91 20.06
C GLU A 225 24.13 -32.14 18.69
N LEU A 226 22.88 -31.69 18.51
CA LEU A 226 22.12 -31.90 17.28
C LEU A 226 22.72 -31.14 16.07
N ILE A 227 23.22 -29.92 16.30
CA ILE A 227 23.88 -29.13 15.26
C ILE A 227 25.19 -29.77 14.81
N ASN A 228 26.01 -30.28 15.74
CA ASN A 228 27.24 -30.98 15.36
C ASN A 228 26.93 -32.27 14.60
N MET A 229 25.92 -33.04 15.05
CA MET A 229 25.48 -34.23 14.33
C MET A 229 25.11 -33.95 12.87
N ILE A 230 24.36 -32.88 12.58
CA ILE A 230 23.99 -32.58 11.19
C ILE A 230 25.14 -32.00 10.38
N ASN A 231 25.99 -31.17 11.00
CA ASN A 231 27.13 -30.53 10.34
C ASN A 231 28.21 -31.53 9.92
N ASP A 232 28.47 -32.53 10.77
CA ASP A 232 29.48 -33.56 10.52
C ASP A 232 29.10 -34.50 9.37
N ASN A 233 27.80 -34.57 9.04
CA ASN A 233 27.24 -35.56 8.12
C ASN A 233 26.59 -34.95 6.88
N THR A 234 26.82 -33.65 6.65
CA THR A 234 26.34 -32.92 5.47
C THR A 234 27.53 -32.39 4.67
N SER A 235 27.42 -32.39 3.35
CA SER A 235 28.45 -31.86 2.46
C SER A 235 28.82 -30.40 2.77
N GLU A 236 30.10 -30.06 2.59
CA GLU A 236 30.57 -28.67 2.73
C GLU A 236 29.84 -27.70 1.79
N GLU A 237 29.48 -28.17 0.58
CA GLU A 237 28.75 -27.36 -0.40
C GLU A 237 27.38 -26.93 0.15
N SER A 238 26.61 -27.86 0.74
CA SER A 238 25.30 -27.58 1.34
C SER A 238 25.44 -26.62 2.54
N LYS A 239 26.47 -26.80 3.37
CA LYS A 239 26.75 -25.93 4.53
C LYS A 239 27.13 -24.51 4.12
N GLN A 240 28.01 -24.36 3.13
CA GLN A 240 28.43 -23.07 2.60
C GLN A 240 27.29 -22.32 1.92
N LYS A 241 26.44 -23.04 1.17
CA LYS A 241 25.26 -22.43 0.56
C LYS A 241 24.30 -21.91 1.63
N PHE A 242 24.03 -22.68 2.68
CA PHE A 242 23.16 -22.26 3.77
C PHE A 242 23.71 -21.02 4.49
N SER A 243 25.00 -21.01 4.84
CA SER A 243 25.60 -19.87 5.53
C SER A 243 25.63 -18.60 4.66
N LEU A 244 25.83 -18.73 3.36
CA LEU A 244 25.75 -17.62 2.43
C LEU A 244 24.33 -17.06 2.32
N GLU A 245 23.31 -17.93 2.21
CA GLU A 245 21.90 -17.52 2.17
C GLU A 245 21.45 -16.86 3.49
N GLU A 246 21.94 -17.35 4.64
CA GLU A 246 21.69 -16.72 5.95
C GLU A 246 22.32 -15.32 6.04
N TYR A 247 23.57 -15.17 5.58
CA TYR A 247 24.25 -13.88 5.53
C TYR A 247 23.52 -12.88 4.62
N LEU A 248 23.14 -13.32 3.42
CA LEU A 248 22.38 -12.51 2.45
C LEU A 248 21.02 -12.08 3.03
N LEU A 249 20.34 -12.97 3.76
CA LEU A 249 19.05 -12.65 4.37
C LEU A 249 19.17 -11.58 5.46
N GLU A 250 20.21 -11.63 6.29
CA GLU A 250 20.45 -10.62 7.32
C GLU A 250 20.87 -9.27 6.72
N ASP A 251 21.70 -9.28 5.66
CA ASP A 251 22.09 -8.06 4.93
C ASP A 251 20.88 -7.41 4.23
N MET A 252 20.03 -8.21 3.58
CA MET A 252 18.76 -7.73 3.00
C MET A 252 17.83 -7.14 4.05
N LYS A 253 17.76 -7.73 5.24
CA LYS A 253 16.96 -7.21 6.35
C LYS A 253 17.49 -5.86 6.84
N TYR A 254 18.80 -5.74 7.01
CA TYR A 254 19.45 -4.49 7.37
C TYR A 254 19.17 -3.38 6.34
N MET A 255 19.35 -3.69 5.05
CA MET A 255 19.03 -2.74 3.96
C MET A 255 17.56 -2.34 3.96
N LYS A 256 16.64 -3.28 4.16
CA LYS A 256 15.20 -2.99 4.21
C LYS A 256 14.84 -2.06 5.35
N GLU A 257 15.34 -2.31 6.56
CA GLU A 257 15.11 -1.46 7.73
C GLU A 257 15.61 -0.02 7.46
N HIS A 258 16.81 0.12 6.90
CA HIS A 258 17.35 1.44 6.52
C HIS A 258 16.55 2.14 5.42
N MET A 259 16.03 1.39 4.43
CA MET A 259 15.15 1.95 3.40
C MET A 259 13.82 2.43 3.98
N GLU A 260 13.24 1.68 4.92
CA GLU A 260 11.98 2.06 5.59
C GLU A 260 12.16 3.32 6.44
N GLU A 261 13.28 3.45 7.16
CA GLU A 261 13.63 4.66 7.91
C GLU A 261 13.79 5.88 6.98
N ASN A 262 14.51 5.73 5.87
CA ASN A 262 14.68 6.79 4.88
C ASN A 262 13.34 7.20 4.25
N LEU A 263 12.47 6.23 3.95
CA LEU A 263 11.14 6.49 3.42
C LEU A 263 10.27 7.26 4.43
N ALA A 264 10.34 6.90 5.71
CA ALA A 264 9.63 7.61 6.77
C ALA A 264 10.13 9.06 6.92
N ALA A 265 11.44 9.28 6.86
CA ALA A 265 12.03 10.63 6.89
C ALA A 265 11.60 11.49 5.67
N ALA A 266 11.57 10.89 4.48
CA ALA A 266 11.10 11.55 3.26
C ALA A 266 9.62 11.95 3.36
N LYS A 267 8.75 11.04 3.85
CA LYS A 267 7.33 11.34 4.09
C LYS A 267 7.14 12.51 5.04
N ASN A 268 7.84 12.51 6.19
CA ASN A 268 7.79 13.62 7.15
C ASN A 268 8.24 14.96 6.53
N THR A 269 9.21 14.93 5.61
CA THR A 269 9.69 16.14 4.91
C THR A 269 8.61 16.66 3.95
N ILE A 270 8.00 15.78 3.18
CA ILE A 270 6.90 16.12 2.27
C ILE A 270 5.70 16.69 3.03
N GLU A 271 5.33 16.09 4.17
CA GLU A 271 4.23 16.61 5.01
C GLU A 271 4.50 18.02 5.52
N LYS A 272 5.74 18.31 5.96
CA LYS A 272 6.14 19.67 6.37
C LYS A 272 6.05 20.66 5.21
N GLN A 273 6.58 20.31 4.04
CA GLN A 273 6.53 21.16 2.86
C GLN A 273 5.09 21.43 2.40
N ASN A 274 4.21 20.43 2.45
CA ASN A 274 2.79 20.61 2.14
C ASN A 274 2.12 21.58 3.12
N SER A 275 2.40 21.48 4.42
CA SER A 275 1.87 22.42 5.42
C SER A 275 2.37 23.86 5.19
N GLU A 276 3.63 24.03 4.80
CA GLU A 276 4.18 25.35 4.45
C GLU A 276 3.51 25.94 3.19
N LEU A 277 3.29 25.12 2.16
CA LEU A 277 2.56 25.51 0.96
C LEU A 277 1.12 25.93 1.25
N GLU A 278 0.41 25.22 2.13
CA GLU A 278 -0.94 25.60 2.55
C GLU A 278 -0.97 26.97 3.25
N LYS A 279 0.00 27.26 4.11
CA LYS A 279 0.12 28.58 4.76
C LYS A 279 0.36 29.69 3.75
N GLN A 280 1.28 29.48 2.81
CA GLN A 280 1.54 30.46 1.74
C GLN A 280 0.31 30.71 0.88
N LYS A 281 -0.46 29.66 0.55
CA LYS A 281 -1.71 29.78 -0.20
C LYS A 281 -2.74 30.66 0.55
N TYR A 282 -2.88 30.45 1.86
CA TYR A 282 -3.76 31.27 2.70
C TYR A 282 -3.31 32.74 2.77
N GLU A 283 -2.01 33.00 2.87
CA GLU A 283 -1.46 34.37 2.86
C GLU A 283 -1.74 35.08 1.53
N ILE A 284 -1.55 34.39 0.40
CA ILE A 284 -1.87 34.92 -0.93
C ILE A 284 -3.37 35.25 -1.04
N GLU A 285 -4.25 34.37 -0.57
CA GLU A 285 -5.70 34.60 -0.58
C GLU A 285 -6.07 35.84 0.25
N LYS A 286 -5.45 36.01 1.43
CA LYS A 286 -5.65 37.20 2.25
C LYS A 286 -5.20 38.49 1.54
N GLN A 287 -4.03 38.47 0.91
CA GLN A 287 -3.51 39.62 0.16
C GLN A 287 -4.42 39.98 -1.02
N ASN A 288 -4.92 38.99 -1.76
CA ASN A 288 -5.86 39.22 -2.87
C ASN A 288 -7.15 39.89 -2.38
N ASN A 289 -7.70 39.46 -1.23
CA ASN A 289 -8.88 40.09 -0.63
C ASN A 289 -8.61 41.54 -0.18
N GLU A 290 -7.40 41.85 0.30
CA GLU A 290 -7.00 43.22 0.65
C GLU A 290 -6.89 44.11 -0.60
N ILE A 291 -6.29 43.60 -1.69
CA ILE A 291 -6.22 44.29 -2.98
C ILE A 291 -7.63 44.57 -3.53
N GLU A 292 -8.54 43.60 -3.47
CA GLU A 292 -9.92 43.78 -3.93
C GLU A 292 -10.65 44.89 -3.14
N LYS A 293 -10.44 44.98 -1.82
CA LYS A 293 -11.00 46.07 -1.01
C LYS A 293 -10.44 47.44 -1.41
N GLN A 294 -9.13 47.53 -1.64
CA GLN A 294 -8.49 48.77 -2.07
C GLN A 294 -9.00 49.22 -3.44
N ASN A 295 -9.15 48.31 -4.40
CA ASN A 295 -9.71 48.62 -5.71
C ASN A 295 -11.14 49.18 -5.60
N ASN A 296 -11.99 48.56 -4.78
CA ASN A 296 -13.34 49.06 -4.52
C ASN A 296 -13.36 50.46 -3.89
N GLU A 297 -12.38 50.78 -3.03
CA GLU A 297 -12.25 52.11 -2.43
C GLU A 297 -11.81 53.16 -3.47
N ILE A 298 -10.85 52.81 -4.34
CA ILE A 298 -10.42 53.66 -5.45
C ILE A 298 -11.58 53.95 -6.41
N GLU A 299 -12.40 52.94 -6.76
CA GLU A 299 -13.58 53.14 -7.61
C GLU A 299 -14.59 54.13 -7.01
N LYS A 300 -14.81 54.07 -5.69
CA LYS A 300 -15.68 55.03 -4.98
C LYS A 300 -15.11 56.44 -5.02
N GLN A 301 -13.82 56.61 -4.74
CA GLN A 301 -13.15 57.91 -4.78
C GLN A 301 -13.20 58.52 -6.19
N ASN A 302 -12.97 57.72 -7.23
CA ASN A 302 -13.09 58.18 -8.61
C ASN A 302 -14.51 58.65 -8.94
N SER A 303 -15.53 57.92 -8.48
CA SER A 303 -16.93 58.29 -8.67
C SER A 303 -17.30 59.59 -7.94
N GLU A 304 -16.71 59.84 -6.77
CA GLU A 304 -16.90 61.10 -6.02
C GLU A 304 -16.21 62.28 -6.72
N LEU A 305 -14.98 62.10 -7.20
CA LEU A 305 -14.26 63.10 -7.98
C LEU A 305 -15.02 63.48 -9.26
N GLU A 306 -15.60 62.51 -9.96
CA GLU A 306 -16.41 62.76 -11.15
C GLU A 306 -17.65 63.61 -10.82
N LYS A 307 -18.32 63.37 -9.68
CA LYS A 307 -19.43 64.21 -9.22
C LYS A 307 -19.00 65.63 -8.90
N GLN A 308 -17.88 65.80 -8.21
CA GLN A 308 -17.33 67.12 -7.88
C GLN A 308 -16.97 67.92 -9.14
N ASN A 309 -16.33 67.27 -10.13
CA ASN A 309 -16.01 67.90 -11.41
C ASN A 309 -17.28 68.39 -12.13
N ASN A 310 -18.32 67.57 -12.18
CA ASN A 310 -19.61 67.95 -12.76
C ASN A 310 -20.26 69.14 -12.03
N GLU A 311 -20.10 69.23 -10.71
CA GLU A 311 -20.62 70.35 -9.92
C GLU A 311 -19.85 71.66 -10.19
N ILE A 312 -18.53 71.58 -10.29
CA ILE A 312 -17.66 72.71 -10.68
C ILE A 312 -18.02 73.21 -12.08
N GLU A 313 -18.25 72.33 -13.06
CA GLU A 313 -18.67 72.71 -14.41
C GLU A 313 -20.00 73.47 -14.42
N LYS A 314 -20.97 73.05 -13.58
CA LYS A 314 -22.24 73.76 -13.42
C LYS A 314 -22.05 75.15 -12.81
N GLN A 315 -21.26 75.26 -11.74
CA GLN A 315 -20.96 76.55 -11.10
C GLN A 315 -20.26 77.52 -12.06
N ASN A 316 -19.30 77.02 -12.85
CA ASN A 316 -18.63 77.83 -13.88
C ASN A 316 -19.62 78.33 -14.94
N SER A 317 -20.55 77.47 -15.38
CA SER A 317 -21.58 77.85 -16.35
C SER A 317 -22.54 78.92 -15.78
N GLU A 318 -22.86 78.87 -14.48
CA GLU A 318 -23.67 79.89 -13.81
C GLU A 318 -22.92 81.22 -13.67
N LEU A 319 -21.63 81.18 -13.31
CA LEU A 319 -20.77 82.36 -13.25
C LEU A 319 -20.66 83.07 -14.61
N GLU A 320 -20.52 82.31 -15.70
CA GLU A 320 -20.50 82.90 -17.06
C GLU A 320 -21.80 83.61 -17.40
N LYS A 321 -22.96 83.04 -17.03
CA LYS A 321 -24.26 83.69 -17.22
C LYS A 321 -24.37 84.99 -16.43
N GLN A 322 -23.98 84.99 -15.16
CA GLN A 322 -23.98 86.20 -14.32
C GLN A 322 -23.06 87.28 -14.90
N LYS A 323 -21.88 86.89 -15.39
CA LYS A 323 -20.95 87.81 -16.04
C LYS A 323 -21.58 88.47 -17.28
N TYR A 324 -22.28 87.70 -18.11
CA TYR A 324 -23.01 88.21 -19.27
C TYR A 324 -24.14 89.18 -18.88
N GLU A 325 -24.89 88.87 -17.81
CA GLU A 325 -25.93 89.75 -17.30
C GLU A 325 -25.37 91.09 -16.79
N ILE A 326 -24.26 91.07 -16.05
CA ILE A 326 -23.57 92.28 -15.58
C ILE A 326 -23.08 93.11 -16.77
N GLU A 327 -22.49 92.48 -17.78
CA GLU A 327 -22.03 93.18 -18.99
C GLU A 327 -23.19 93.86 -19.72
N LYS A 328 -24.35 93.18 -19.81
CA LYS A 328 -25.57 93.77 -20.37
C LYS A 328 -26.06 94.97 -19.55
N GLN A 329 -26.10 94.86 -18.22
CA GLN A 329 -26.49 95.97 -17.33
C GLN A 329 -25.53 97.17 -17.46
N ASN A 330 -24.23 96.93 -17.52
CA ASN A 330 -23.23 97.99 -17.73
C ASN A 330 -23.45 98.73 -19.06
N ASN A 331 -23.72 98.00 -20.14
CA ASN A 331 -24.06 98.59 -21.44
C ASN A 331 -25.36 99.43 -21.39
N GLU A 332 -26.36 99.00 -20.61
CA GLU A 332 -27.59 99.76 -20.40
C GLU A 332 -27.34 101.05 -19.60
N ILE A 333 -26.51 100.98 -18.56
CA ILE A 333 -26.08 102.15 -17.77
C ILE A 333 -25.30 103.14 -18.64
N GLU A 334 -24.36 102.68 -19.46
CA GLU A 334 -23.58 103.53 -20.36
C GLU A 334 -24.48 104.29 -21.35
N LYS A 335 -25.47 103.59 -21.93
CA LYS A 335 -26.50 104.23 -22.78
C LYS A 335 -27.32 105.26 -22.02
N ALA A 336 -27.70 104.97 -20.78
CA ALA A 336 -28.46 105.92 -19.95
C ALA A 336 -27.63 107.16 -19.62
N ASN A 337 -26.35 106.99 -19.26
CA ASN A 337 -25.42 108.08 -19.02
C ASN A 337 -25.21 108.96 -20.27
N GLY A 338 -25.08 108.35 -21.45
CA GLY A 338 -25.04 109.09 -22.72
C GLY A 338 -26.28 109.98 -22.92
N LYS A 339 -27.48 109.43 -22.69
CA LYS A 339 -28.72 110.22 -22.75
C LYS A 339 -28.77 111.35 -21.72
N ILE A 340 -28.26 111.13 -20.50
CA ILE A 340 -28.18 112.17 -19.47
C ILE A 340 -27.26 113.30 -19.94
N ALA A 341 -26.09 112.97 -20.47
CA ALA A 341 -25.15 113.97 -21.01
C ALA A 341 -25.77 114.80 -22.15
N ASP A 342 -26.50 114.15 -23.06
CA ASP A 342 -27.23 114.84 -24.14
C ASP A 342 -28.28 115.82 -23.56
N LEU A 343 -29.07 115.38 -22.57
CA LEU A 343 -30.07 116.21 -21.89
C LEU A 343 -29.45 117.36 -21.07
N GLU A 344 -28.29 117.14 -20.46
CA GLU A 344 -27.54 118.18 -19.74
C GLU A 344 -27.02 119.25 -20.70
N ALA A 345 -26.46 118.84 -21.84
CA ALA A 345 -26.02 119.75 -22.90
C ALA A 345 -27.21 120.57 -23.45
N GLU A 346 -28.35 119.93 -23.69
CA GLU A 346 -29.57 120.62 -24.13
C GLU A 346 -30.06 121.64 -23.08
N ASN A 347 -30.08 121.26 -21.80
CA ASN A 347 -30.43 122.16 -20.70
C ASN A 347 -29.47 123.35 -20.60
N GLN A 348 -28.17 123.15 -20.85
CA GLN A 348 -27.19 124.22 -20.81
C GLN A 348 -27.40 125.22 -21.96
N ILE A 349 -27.65 124.73 -23.18
CA ILE A 349 -28.04 125.56 -24.33
C ILE A 349 -29.32 126.37 -24.03
N LEU A 350 -30.31 125.74 -23.38
CA LEU A 350 -31.55 126.42 -22.97
C LEU A 350 -31.29 127.50 -21.90
N LYS A 351 -30.44 127.24 -20.90
CA LYS A 351 -30.06 128.23 -19.89
C LYS A 351 -29.34 129.43 -20.49
N GLU A 352 -28.43 129.22 -21.44
CA GLU A 352 -27.76 130.30 -22.17
C GLU A 352 -28.75 131.17 -22.96
N LYS A 353 -29.79 130.57 -23.56
CA LYS A 353 -30.88 131.31 -24.22
C LYS A 353 -31.76 132.11 -23.26
N VAL A 354 -31.88 131.70 -22.00
CA VAL A 354 -32.70 132.37 -20.97
C VAL A 354 -31.94 133.51 -20.27
N ASN A 355 -30.63 133.35 -20.01
CA ASN A 355 -29.79 134.35 -19.33
C ASN A 355 -29.19 135.42 -20.27
N GLY A 356 -29.34 135.27 -21.60
CA GLY A 356 -28.90 136.24 -22.62
C GLY A 356 -29.94 137.31 -22.99
N LYS A 357 -30.94 137.56 -22.13
CA LYS A 357 -31.93 138.64 -22.24
C LYS A 357 -31.84 139.53 -21.02
#